data_AF-A0A3C0I474-F1
#
_entry.id   AF-A0A3C0I474-F1
#
_cell.length_a   1.000
_cell.length_b   1.000
_cell.length_c   1.000
_cell.angle_alpha   90.00
_cell.angle_beta   90.00
_cell.angle_gamma   90.00
#
_symmetry.space_group_name_H-M   'P 1'
#
loop_
_entity.id
_entity.type
_entity.pdbx_description
1 polymer ?
#
loop_
_entity_poly.entity_id
_entity_poly.type
_entity_poly.pdbx_seq_one_letter_code
_entity_poly.pdbx_strand_id
1 'polypeptide(L)'
;LMREESICFCIKDEGIGMTPEQQQKLFQPFSQVDASTTRRFGGTGLGLAITKQFTEMMGGQISVESEFGSGSRFSVYLPVQVNLELVTLQQPKKAQFDKLTTEVHSIVLVIDDDSITRELLKNYLSQLGYSVAVAADGETGIKLAKKLRPDAILLDVRMPGMDGWRVLSTLKKDSLLSDIPVIMTSIEEELNQGYALGATDYLVKPVESNQLGAILNKYHVGDESQRLVMVVEDDVINRELVAKIIKQEGWRVFKAENGRVALEHLEDKKPALILLDLLMPEMDGFEFVAHLRQNPKWRNIPVVVLTSTKLSTADQARLQGYVETIFQKESYNRDDLLELIQKQVATAAQSHLQQELENKGWTIPALPKNVV
;
A
#
# COMPACT_ATOMS: atom_id res chain seq x y z
N LEU A 1 39.98 -23.39 26.20
CA LEU A 1 40.30 -22.60 25.00
C LEU A 1 40.24 -21.13 25.41
N MET A 2 41.39 -20.48 25.54
CA MET A 2 41.50 -19.11 26.05
C MET A 2 41.30 -18.09 24.92
N ARG A 3 40.47 -17.09 25.22
CA ARG A 3 40.60 -15.67 24.85
C ARG A 3 40.67 -15.36 23.35
N GLU A 4 39.53 -15.49 22.68
CA GLU A 4 39.19 -14.46 21.69
C GLU A 4 38.95 -13.16 22.45
N GLU A 5 39.50 -12.05 21.96
CA GLU A 5 39.27 -10.73 22.55
C GLU A 5 37.76 -10.48 22.58
N SER A 6 37.18 -10.42 23.77
CA SER A 6 35.75 -10.17 23.96
C SER A 6 35.53 -8.82 24.64
N ILE A 7 34.57 -8.06 24.13
CA ILE A 7 34.11 -6.81 24.74
C ILE A 7 33.02 -7.17 25.74
N CYS A 8 33.21 -6.74 26.99
CA CYS A 8 32.24 -6.94 28.06
C CYS A 8 31.49 -5.64 28.34
N PHE A 9 30.16 -5.65 28.14
CA PHE A 9 29.26 -4.58 28.55
C PHE A 9 28.60 -4.98 29.87
N CYS A 10 28.75 -4.13 30.88
CA CYS A 10 28.19 -4.39 32.21
C CYS A 10 27.21 -3.29 32.60
N ILE A 11 25.98 -3.68 32.92
CA ILE A 11 24.93 -2.79 33.41
C ILE A 11 24.59 -3.24 34.82
N LYS A 12 24.75 -2.35 35.79
CA LYS A 12 24.40 -2.60 37.19
C LYS A 12 23.27 -1.65 37.61
N ASP A 13 22.28 -2.20 38.28
CA ASP A 13 21.22 -1.46 38.95
C ASP A 13 21.19 -1.79 40.44
N GLU A 14 20.57 -0.90 41.22
CA GLU A 14 20.33 -1.04 42.66
C GLU A 14 18.84 -1.33 42.94
N GLY A 15 18.17 -1.99 42.00
CA GLY A 15 16.74 -2.28 42.06
C GLY A 15 16.39 -3.41 43.03
N ILE A 16 15.17 -3.95 42.88
CA ILE A 16 14.63 -4.99 43.75
C ILE A 16 15.42 -6.31 43.73
N GLY A 17 16.29 -6.50 42.73
CA GLY A 17 16.98 -7.77 42.50
C GLY A 17 16.02 -8.93 42.18
N MET A 18 16.57 -10.14 42.10
CA MET A 18 15.82 -11.34 41.68
C MET A 18 16.18 -12.56 42.53
N THR A 19 15.18 -13.39 42.83
CA THR A 19 15.39 -14.70 43.45
C THR A 19 16.04 -15.70 42.46
N PRO A 20 16.66 -16.80 42.95
CA PRO A 20 17.23 -17.81 42.06
C PRO A 20 16.23 -18.39 41.05
N GLU A 21 14.96 -18.56 41.44
CA GLU A 21 13.90 -19.07 40.57
C GLU A 21 13.54 -18.08 39.45
N GLN A 22 13.56 -16.77 39.77
CA GLN A 22 13.31 -15.71 38.80
C GLN A 22 14.46 -15.61 37.77
N GLN A 23 15.71 -15.74 38.24
CA GLN A 23 16.88 -15.74 37.36
C GLN A 23 16.85 -16.88 36.33
N GLN A 24 16.33 -18.06 36.71
CA GLN A 24 16.21 -19.20 35.77
C GLN A 24 15.21 -18.96 34.64
N LYS A 25 14.18 -18.13 34.87
CA LYS A 25 13.13 -17.83 33.89
C LYS A 25 13.35 -16.50 33.17
N LEU A 26 14.34 -15.71 33.58
CA LEU A 26 14.55 -14.33 33.16
C LEU A 26 14.67 -14.13 31.64
N PHE A 27 15.30 -15.08 30.96
CA PHE A 27 15.52 -15.02 29.50
C PHE A 27 14.45 -15.78 28.70
N GLN A 28 13.41 -16.30 29.35
CA GLN A 28 12.31 -16.95 28.66
C GLN A 28 11.31 -15.90 28.15
N PRO A 29 10.84 -15.99 26.89
CA PRO A 29 9.83 -15.07 26.37
C PRO A 29 8.58 -15.05 27.24
N PHE A 30 8.00 -13.86 27.43
CA PHE A 30 6.77 -13.65 28.21
C PHE A 30 6.86 -14.04 29.70
N SER A 31 8.07 -14.28 30.23
CA SER A 31 8.25 -14.53 31.64
C SER A 31 8.26 -13.21 32.41
N GLN A 32 7.18 -12.97 33.15
CA GLN A 32 7.05 -11.84 34.08
C GLN A 32 7.15 -12.32 35.52
N VAL A 33 7.71 -11.46 36.37
CA VAL A 33 8.06 -11.79 37.75
C VAL A 33 6.84 -11.93 38.67
N ASP A 34 5.75 -11.19 38.44
CA ASP A 34 4.43 -11.42 39.04
C ASP A 34 3.35 -10.44 38.50
N ALA A 35 2.06 -10.81 38.59
CA ALA A 35 0.93 -9.97 38.15
C ALA A 35 0.71 -8.69 39.02
N SER A 36 1.37 -8.60 40.17
CA SER A 36 1.29 -7.47 41.10
C SER A 36 2.32 -6.36 40.80
N THR A 37 3.45 -6.71 40.18
CA THR A 37 4.51 -5.76 39.78
C THR A 37 4.27 -5.11 38.42
N THR A 38 3.37 -5.70 37.59
CA THR A 38 2.97 -5.18 36.27
C THR A 38 2.34 -3.79 36.33
N ARG A 39 1.72 -3.41 37.47
CA ARG A 39 1.09 -2.10 37.66
C ARG A 39 2.06 -0.94 37.92
N ARG A 40 3.35 -1.21 38.18
CA ARG A 40 4.33 -0.17 38.55
C ARG A 40 5.50 -0.03 37.57
N PHE A 41 5.90 -1.10 36.87
CA PHE A 41 7.09 -1.11 35.98
C PHE A 41 6.87 -1.90 34.68
N GLY A 42 5.65 -1.90 34.14
CA GLY A 42 5.18 -2.77 33.06
C GLY A 42 6.16 -3.04 31.89
N GLY A 43 6.06 -4.24 31.30
CA GLY A 43 6.81 -4.65 30.11
C GLY A 43 6.38 -6.04 29.63
N THR A 44 6.49 -6.33 28.33
CA THR A 44 6.00 -7.58 27.70
C THR A 44 6.74 -8.86 28.11
N GLY A 45 7.81 -8.75 28.91
CA GLY A 45 8.70 -9.87 29.24
C GLY A 45 9.55 -10.34 28.06
N LEU A 46 9.64 -9.55 26.99
CA LEU A 46 10.40 -9.92 25.78
C LEU A 46 11.80 -9.30 25.72
N GLY A 47 12.05 -8.17 26.38
CA GLY A 47 13.30 -7.42 26.22
C GLY A 47 14.56 -8.25 26.49
N LEU A 48 14.60 -8.98 27.60
CA LEU A 48 15.77 -9.82 27.94
C LEU A 48 15.88 -11.06 27.06
N ALA A 49 14.75 -11.66 26.67
CA ALA A 49 14.74 -12.80 25.74
C ALA A 49 15.30 -12.41 24.35
N ILE A 50 14.89 -11.24 23.85
CA ILE A 50 15.41 -10.66 22.59
C ILE A 50 16.89 -10.31 22.73
N THR A 51 17.28 -9.69 23.85
CA THR A 51 18.69 -9.32 24.13
C THR A 51 19.58 -10.57 24.14
N LYS A 52 19.13 -11.67 24.75
CA LYS A 52 19.83 -12.94 24.72
C LYS A 52 19.99 -13.48 23.30
N GLN A 53 18.92 -13.51 22.51
CA GLN A 53 18.97 -13.98 21.12
C GLN A 53 19.95 -13.17 20.28
N PHE A 54 19.91 -11.84 20.33
CA PHE A 54 20.86 -11.00 19.59
C PHE A 54 22.30 -11.23 20.05
N THR A 55 22.51 -11.34 21.37
CA THR A 55 23.84 -11.61 21.93
C THR A 55 24.39 -12.94 21.40
N GLU A 56 23.59 -14.01 21.39
CA GLU A 56 23.97 -15.32 20.88
C GLU A 56 24.18 -15.31 19.36
N MET A 57 23.36 -14.59 18.59
CA MET A 57 23.53 -14.40 17.14
C MET A 57 24.85 -13.70 16.79
N MET A 58 25.32 -12.80 17.66
CA MET A 58 26.63 -12.15 17.52
C MET A 58 27.79 -13.02 18.02
N GLY A 59 27.55 -14.30 18.33
CA GLY A 59 28.55 -15.23 18.87
C GLY A 59 28.93 -14.93 20.33
N GLY A 60 28.12 -14.13 21.02
CA GLY A 60 28.36 -13.70 22.39
C GLY A 60 27.55 -14.47 23.44
N GLN A 61 27.70 -14.05 24.69
CA GLN A 61 26.98 -14.59 25.84
C GLN A 61 26.46 -13.47 26.76
N ILE A 62 25.25 -13.64 27.30
CA ILE A 62 24.70 -12.79 28.37
C ILE A 62 24.63 -13.57 29.68
N SER A 63 24.98 -12.91 30.78
CA SER A 63 24.82 -13.43 32.14
C SER A 63 24.18 -12.38 33.05
N VAL A 64 23.58 -12.87 34.14
CA VAL A 64 23.01 -12.03 35.19
C VAL A 64 23.54 -12.50 36.54
N GLU A 65 23.90 -11.54 37.38
CA GLU A 65 24.15 -11.73 38.80
C GLU A 65 23.16 -10.85 39.54
N SER A 66 22.35 -11.42 40.43
CA SER A 66 21.40 -10.63 41.20
C SER A 66 21.17 -11.24 42.57
N GLU A 67 20.93 -10.36 43.53
CA GLU A 67 20.52 -10.72 44.88
C GLU A 67 19.26 -9.92 45.23
N PHE A 68 18.23 -10.60 45.71
CA PHE A 68 16.96 -9.97 46.06
C PHE A 68 17.16 -8.92 47.15
N GLY A 69 16.77 -7.67 46.87
CA GLY A 69 16.97 -6.50 47.73
C GLY A 69 18.27 -5.72 47.49
N SER A 70 19.21 -6.24 46.69
CA SER A 70 20.53 -5.63 46.45
C SER A 70 20.75 -5.18 44.98
N GLY A 71 19.79 -5.42 44.10
CA GLY A 71 19.85 -5.08 42.67
C GLY A 71 20.36 -6.20 41.76
N SER A 72 20.65 -5.85 40.51
CA SER A 72 21.11 -6.79 39.48
C SER A 72 22.28 -6.25 38.68
N ARG A 73 23.08 -7.16 38.13
CA ARG A 73 24.20 -6.89 37.22
C ARG A 73 24.06 -7.78 36.00
N PHE A 74 23.83 -7.18 34.84
CA PHE A 74 23.81 -7.84 33.55
C PHE A 74 25.17 -7.66 32.87
N SER A 75 25.73 -8.76 32.37
CA SER A 75 27.01 -8.76 31.65
C SER A 75 26.83 -9.39 30.28
N VAL A 76 27.14 -8.65 29.23
CA VAL A 76 27.12 -9.12 27.83
C VAL A 76 28.54 -9.19 27.33
N TYR A 77 28.96 -10.36 26.85
CA TYR A 77 30.27 -10.64 26.30
C TYR A 77 30.12 -10.85 24.79
N LEU A 78 30.71 -10.00 23.97
CA LEU A 78 30.70 -10.12 22.51
C LEU A 78 32.12 -10.33 21.99
N PRO A 79 32.35 -11.15 20.96
CA PRO A 79 33.66 -11.22 20.31
C PRO A 79 33.99 -9.89 19.61
N VAL A 80 35.26 -9.47 19.65
CA VAL A 80 35.73 -8.26 18.93
C VAL A 80 35.56 -8.40 17.41
N GLN A 81 35.61 -9.64 16.90
CA GLN A 81 35.32 -9.97 15.52
C GLN A 81 34.09 -10.88 15.46
N VAL A 82 32.97 -10.32 15.02
CA VAL A 82 31.77 -11.11 14.74
C VAL A 82 31.89 -11.66 13.32
N ASN A 83 32.22 -12.94 13.20
CA ASN A 83 32.06 -13.64 11.93
C ASN A 83 30.59 -14.04 11.80
N LEU A 84 29.77 -13.13 11.27
CA LEU A 84 28.47 -13.49 10.76
C LEU A 84 28.72 -14.39 9.56
N GLU A 85 28.90 -15.70 9.79
CA GLU A 85 28.43 -16.66 8.80
C GLU A 85 27.00 -16.22 8.55
N LEU A 86 26.73 -15.70 7.35
CA LEU A 86 25.39 -15.46 6.88
C LEU A 86 24.70 -16.80 7.06
N VAL A 87 24.02 -16.98 8.19
CA VAL A 87 22.94 -17.92 8.31
C VAL A 87 22.04 -17.44 7.20
N THR A 88 22.15 -18.08 6.04
CA THR A 88 21.12 -18.05 5.02
C THR A 88 19.89 -18.36 5.83
N LEU A 89 19.12 -17.31 6.14
CA LEU A 89 17.86 -17.44 6.83
C LEU A 89 17.16 -18.49 6.02
N GLN A 90 17.06 -19.71 6.58
CA GLN A 90 16.20 -20.70 6.02
C GLN A 90 14.87 -19.99 6.07
N GLN A 91 14.42 -19.57 4.88
CA GLN A 91 13.22 -18.79 4.70
C GLN A 91 12.16 -19.45 5.59
N PRO A 92 11.46 -18.70 6.45
CA PRO A 92 10.31 -19.27 7.13
C PRO A 92 9.49 -19.97 6.05
N LYS A 93 9.26 -21.28 6.25
CA LYS A 93 8.57 -22.16 5.28
C LYS A 93 7.49 -21.34 4.61
N LYS A 94 7.62 -21.14 3.29
CA LYS A 94 6.69 -20.38 2.45
C LYS A 94 5.28 -20.60 2.98
N ALA A 95 4.70 -19.57 3.61
CA ALA A 95 3.26 -19.41 3.51
C ALA A 95 2.98 -19.44 2.00
N GLN A 96 2.11 -20.34 1.58
CA GLN A 96 1.75 -20.52 0.17
C GLN A 96 1.19 -19.20 -0.36
N PHE A 97 2.07 -18.36 -0.88
CA PHE A 97 1.72 -17.33 -1.85
C PHE A 97 1.58 -18.06 -3.18
N ASP A 98 0.43 -18.68 -3.36
CA ASP A 98 0.05 -19.24 -4.64
C ASP A 98 0.02 -18.11 -5.68
N LYS A 99 0.91 -18.27 -6.67
CA LYS A 99 0.93 -17.60 -7.99
C LYS A 99 0.71 -16.08 -7.98
N LEU A 100 1.80 -15.33 -8.06
CA LEU A 100 1.76 -14.00 -8.70
C LEU A 100 2.60 -14.03 -9.98
N THR A 101 1.88 -13.78 -11.04
CA THR A 101 2.25 -13.79 -12.45
C THR A 101 3.24 -12.69 -12.79
N THR A 102 4.07 -13.02 -13.77
CA THR A 102 5.02 -12.19 -14.50
C THR A 102 4.41 -10.91 -15.09
N GLU A 103 5.11 -9.78 -14.84
CA GLU A 103 5.11 -8.47 -15.53
C GLU A 103 4.33 -7.28 -14.91
N VAL A 104 5.10 -6.19 -14.72
CA VAL A 104 4.83 -4.85 -14.14
C VAL A 104 4.53 -4.82 -12.63
N HIS A 105 5.51 -4.34 -11.85
CA HIS A 105 5.39 -4.18 -10.40
C HIS A 105 4.97 -2.74 -10.07
N SER A 106 3.76 -2.56 -9.53
CA SER A 106 3.27 -1.25 -9.05
C SER A 106 4.27 -0.53 -8.15
N ILE A 107 4.33 0.79 -8.28
CA ILE A 107 5.39 1.60 -7.65
C ILE A 107 4.90 2.14 -6.31
N VAL A 108 5.64 1.86 -5.24
CA VAL A 108 5.44 2.49 -3.93
C VAL A 108 6.59 3.47 -3.68
N LEU A 109 6.26 4.71 -3.33
CA LEU A 109 7.25 5.73 -2.96
C LEU A 109 7.35 5.82 -1.43
N VAL A 110 8.55 5.65 -0.89
CA VAL A 110 8.84 5.82 0.54
C VAL A 110 9.58 7.14 0.74
N ILE A 111 9.03 8.03 1.58
CA ILE A 111 9.60 9.33 1.93
C ILE A 111 9.83 9.32 3.44
N ASP A 112 11.09 9.24 3.86
CA ASP A 112 11.51 9.16 5.26
C ASP A 112 12.94 9.69 5.34
N ASP A 113 13.34 10.44 6.36
CA ASP A 113 14.70 10.97 6.49
C ASP A 113 15.70 9.95 7.06
N ASP A 114 15.22 8.90 7.75
CA ASP A 114 16.03 7.82 8.28
C ASP A 114 16.39 6.79 7.19
N SER A 115 17.69 6.69 6.88
CA SER A 115 18.21 5.74 5.88
C SER A 115 17.97 4.27 6.21
N ILE A 116 17.97 3.90 7.49
CA ILE A 116 17.76 2.54 7.96
C ILE A 116 16.28 2.18 7.76
N THR A 117 15.37 3.08 8.13
CA THR A 117 13.93 2.89 7.91
C THR A 117 13.60 2.80 6.43
N ARG A 118 14.17 3.66 5.57
CA ARG A 118 13.98 3.58 4.11
C ARG A 118 14.41 2.22 3.55
N GLU A 119 15.57 1.71 3.93
CA GLU A 119 16.06 0.43 3.41
C GLU A 119 15.23 -0.75 3.95
N LEU A 120 14.81 -0.69 5.21
CA LEU A 120 13.92 -1.69 5.81
C LEU A 120 12.57 -1.76 5.05
N LEU A 121 11.90 -0.62 4.88
CA LEU A 121 10.61 -0.54 4.18
C LEU A 121 10.74 -0.98 2.72
N LYS A 122 11.82 -0.55 2.05
CA LYS A 122 12.13 -1.00 0.69
C LYS A 122 12.25 -2.52 0.59
N ASN A 123 12.94 -3.16 1.54
CA ASN A 123 13.08 -4.61 1.56
C ASN A 123 11.74 -5.31 1.79
N TYR A 124 10.92 -4.84 2.73
CA TYR A 124 9.57 -5.39 2.97
C TYR A 124 8.67 -5.27 1.75
N LEU A 125 8.60 -4.07 1.14
CA LEU A 125 7.79 -3.82 -0.05
C LEU A 125 8.27 -4.64 -1.26
N SER A 126 9.59 -4.76 -1.44
CA SER A 126 10.16 -5.57 -2.53
C SER A 126 9.83 -7.05 -2.35
N GLN A 127 9.86 -7.56 -1.11
CA GLN A 127 9.44 -8.94 -0.82
C GLN A 127 7.95 -9.19 -1.08
N LEU A 128 7.11 -8.16 -0.94
CA LEU A 128 5.69 -8.19 -1.30
C LEU A 128 5.45 -8.02 -2.81
N GLY A 129 6.50 -7.82 -3.61
CA GLY A 129 6.42 -7.74 -5.07
C GLY A 129 6.18 -6.33 -5.63
N TYR A 130 6.47 -5.27 -4.87
CA TYR A 130 6.36 -3.88 -5.37
C TYR A 130 7.69 -3.35 -5.91
N SER A 131 7.62 -2.46 -6.91
CA SER A 131 8.75 -1.58 -7.25
C SER A 131 8.81 -0.47 -6.22
N VAL A 132 9.99 -0.18 -5.66
CA VAL A 132 10.11 0.84 -4.61
C VAL A 132 11.02 1.98 -5.04
N ALA A 133 10.48 3.19 -4.98
CA ALA A 133 11.25 4.42 -5.04
C ALA A 133 11.41 4.98 -3.62
N VAL A 134 12.55 5.64 -3.37
CA VAL A 134 12.85 6.21 -2.05
C VAL A 134 13.26 7.67 -2.15
N ALA A 135 12.86 8.49 -1.18
CA ALA A 135 13.25 9.88 -1.02
C ALA A 135 13.67 10.15 0.42
N ALA A 136 14.75 10.90 0.62
CA ALA A 136 15.27 11.24 1.94
C ALA A 136 14.64 12.51 2.54
N ASP A 137 13.83 13.23 1.76
CA ASP A 137 13.25 14.51 2.13
C ASP A 137 11.96 14.79 1.32
N GLY A 138 11.16 15.73 1.82
CA GLY A 138 9.89 16.10 1.21
C GLY A 138 9.98 16.70 -0.19
N GLU A 139 11.01 17.50 -0.50
CA GLU A 139 11.16 18.13 -1.82
C GLU A 139 11.48 17.09 -2.89
N THR A 140 12.43 16.20 -2.60
CA THR A 140 12.77 15.07 -3.45
C THR A 140 11.58 14.14 -3.60
N GLY A 141 10.85 13.89 -2.51
CA GLY A 141 9.62 13.09 -2.49
C GLY A 141 8.55 13.62 -3.44
N ILE A 142 8.24 14.92 -3.41
CA ILE A 142 7.25 15.53 -4.31
C ILE A 142 7.71 15.47 -5.77
N LYS A 143 8.99 15.74 -6.05
CA LYS A 143 9.55 15.64 -7.41
C LYS A 143 9.43 14.21 -7.97
N LEU A 144 9.75 13.20 -7.15
CA LEU A 144 9.60 11.80 -7.52
C LEU A 144 8.13 11.41 -7.67
N ALA A 145 7.23 11.88 -6.81
CA ALA A 145 5.79 11.63 -6.94
C ALA A 145 5.25 12.15 -8.28
N LYS A 146 5.64 13.36 -8.71
CA LYS A 146 5.27 13.92 -10.02
C LYS A 146 5.81 13.11 -11.19
N LYS A 147 7.05 12.65 -11.08
CA LYS A 147 7.74 11.91 -12.15
C LYS A 147 7.24 10.47 -12.28
N LEU A 148 7.04 9.78 -11.16
CA LEU A 148 6.77 8.34 -11.10
C LEU A 148 5.28 8.02 -10.98
N ARG A 149 4.45 8.97 -10.53
CA ARG A 149 3.01 8.78 -10.26
C ARG A 149 2.72 7.46 -9.53
N PRO A 150 3.34 7.26 -8.34
CA PRO A 150 3.30 5.99 -7.63
C PRO A 150 1.88 5.57 -7.28
N ASP A 151 1.69 4.28 -7.03
CA ASP A 151 0.41 3.70 -6.61
C ASP A 151 0.10 3.93 -5.15
N ALA A 152 1.12 4.14 -4.33
CA ALA A 152 1.00 4.60 -2.95
C ALA A 152 2.25 5.35 -2.50
N ILE A 153 2.07 6.19 -1.49
CA ILE A 153 3.16 6.91 -0.83
C ILE A 153 3.15 6.54 0.66
N LEU A 154 4.27 6.03 1.17
CA LEU A 154 4.57 6.00 2.59
C LEU A 154 5.32 7.28 2.94
N LEU A 155 4.82 8.02 3.92
CA LEU A 155 5.32 9.35 4.25
C LEU A 155 5.56 9.48 5.75
N ASP A 156 6.82 9.70 6.13
CA ASP A 156 7.14 10.04 7.51
C ASP A 156 6.59 11.41 7.90
N VAL A 157 6.07 11.50 9.13
CA VAL A 157 5.55 12.75 9.68
C VAL A 157 6.68 13.72 10.03
N ARG A 158 7.80 13.24 10.57
CA ARG A 158 8.85 14.07 11.17
C ARG A 158 10.15 14.02 10.40
N MET A 159 10.18 14.80 9.33
CA MET A 159 11.39 15.02 8.54
C MET A 159 11.95 16.44 8.76
N PRO A 160 13.28 16.64 8.75
CA PRO A 160 13.90 17.95 8.83
C PRO A 160 13.57 18.81 7.59
N GLY A 161 13.38 20.11 7.83
CA GLY A 161 13.05 21.08 6.79
C GLY A 161 11.57 21.11 6.44
N MET A 162 11.12 20.21 5.57
CA MET A 162 9.70 20.08 5.21
C MET A 162 9.09 18.88 5.93
N ASP A 163 8.21 19.15 6.89
CA ASP A 163 7.50 18.09 7.61
C ASP A 163 6.53 17.31 6.70
N GLY A 164 6.19 16.09 7.12
CA GLY A 164 5.31 15.19 6.36
C GLY A 164 3.92 15.78 6.11
N TRP A 165 3.44 16.65 7.00
CA TRP A 165 2.16 17.34 6.86
C TRP A 165 2.14 18.30 5.67
N ARG A 166 3.22 19.06 5.48
CA ARG A 166 3.35 19.97 4.34
C ARG A 166 3.53 19.23 3.03
N VAL A 167 4.23 18.09 3.05
CA VAL A 167 4.31 17.19 1.89
C VAL A 167 2.92 16.68 1.52
N LEU A 168 2.17 16.11 2.48
CA LEU A 168 0.81 15.63 2.29
C LEU A 168 -0.09 16.73 1.69
N SER A 169 -0.10 17.92 2.29
CA SER A 169 -0.92 19.04 1.79
C SER A 169 -0.57 19.42 0.36
N THR A 170 0.71 19.38 0.00
CA THR A 170 1.18 19.67 -1.37
C THR A 170 0.72 18.61 -2.36
N LEU A 171 0.84 17.33 -2.00
CA LEU A 171 0.36 16.22 -2.82
C LEU A 171 -1.16 16.30 -3.03
N LYS A 172 -1.93 16.63 -1.99
CA LYS A 172 -3.40 16.69 -2.05
C LYS A 172 -3.95 17.91 -2.80
N LYS A 173 -3.16 18.97 -2.98
CA LYS A 173 -3.52 20.14 -3.81
C LYS A 173 -3.20 19.98 -5.30
N ASP A 174 -2.36 19.01 -5.66
CA ASP A 174 -1.97 18.77 -7.04
C ASP A 174 -2.98 17.81 -7.71
N SER A 175 -3.64 18.23 -8.80
CA SER A 175 -4.68 17.44 -9.45
C SER A 175 -4.19 16.06 -9.91
N LEU A 176 -2.91 15.95 -10.27
CA LEU A 176 -2.31 14.70 -10.75
C LEU A 176 -1.93 13.74 -9.61
N LEU A 177 -1.80 14.24 -8.37
CA LEU A 177 -1.31 13.47 -7.22
C LEU A 177 -2.34 13.30 -6.12
N SER A 178 -3.40 14.11 -6.11
CA SER A 178 -4.36 14.19 -5.00
C SER A 178 -5.04 12.86 -4.68
N ASP A 179 -5.24 12.02 -5.69
CA ASP A 179 -5.88 10.71 -5.56
C ASP A 179 -4.92 9.58 -5.15
N ILE A 180 -3.61 9.82 -5.12
CA ILE A 180 -2.64 8.82 -4.66
C ILE A 180 -2.84 8.59 -3.16
N PRO A 181 -3.00 7.33 -2.70
CA PRO A 181 -3.11 7.04 -1.28
C PRO A 181 -1.80 7.37 -0.57
N VAL A 182 -1.91 8.17 0.49
CA VAL A 182 -0.76 8.56 1.32
C VAL A 182 -0.95 7.96 2.70
N ILE A 183 -0.06 7.03 3.05
CA ILE A 183 -0.03 6.35 4.35
C ILE A 183 1.04 7.04 5.19
N MET A 184 0.61 7.71 6.25
CA MET A 184 1.52 8.42 7.14
C MET A 184 2.20 7.44 8.09
N THR A 185 3.52 7.55 8.29
CA THR A 185 4.26 6.81 9.32
C THR A 185 4.65 7.75 10.45
N SER A 186 4.32 7.41 11.68
CA SER A 186 4.56 8.25 12.86
C SER A 186 4.99 7.42 14.07
N ILE A 187 5.69 8.00 15.04
CA ILE A 187 5.87 7.33 16.35
C ILE A 187 4.69 7.58 17.30
N GLU A 188 3.82 8.53 16.98
CA GLU A 188 2.69 8.98 17.79
C GLU A 188 1.37 8.81 17.02
N GLU A 189 0.30 8.44 17.73
CA GLU A 189 -1.05 8.33 17.18
C GLU A 189 -1.72 9.71 17.00
N GLU A 190 -1.23 10.53 16.08
CA GLU A 190 -1.85 11.82 15.73
C GLU A 190 -2.90 11.68 14.61
N LEU A 191 -3.84 10.75 14.79
CA LEU A 191 -4.82 10.35 13.76
C LEU A 191 -5.67 11.52 13.26
N ASN A 192 -6.05 12.46 14.13
CA ASN A 192 -7.01 13.53 13.83
C ASN A 192 -6.48 14.56 12.81
N GLN A 193 -5.18 14.87 12.82
CA GLN A 193 -4.64 15.95 12.01
C GLN A 193 -4.48 15.56 10.54
N GLY A 194 -3.98 14.35 10.25
CA GLY A 194 -3.78 13.92 8.87
C GLY A 194 -5.03 13.50 8.14
N TYR A 195 -6.04 12.94 8.82
CA TYR A 195 -7.33 12.69 8.16
C TYR A 195 -7.96 14.01 7.70
N ALA A 196 -7.84 15.07 8.49
CA ALA A 196 -8.28 16.42 8.11
C ALA A 196 -7.49 16.98 6.91
N LEU A 197 -6.23 16.56 6.71
CA LEU A 197 -5.37 16.96 5.60
C LEU A 197 -5.44 15.99 4.39
N GLY A 198 -6.24 14.92 4.47
CA GLY A 198 -6.45 13.97 3.37
C GLY A 198 -5.50 12.76 3.35
N ALA A 199 -4.86 12.44 4.48
CA ALA A 199 -4.15 11.18 4.66
C ALA A 199 -5.13 10.01 4.52
N THR A 200 -4.65 8.93 3.92
CA THR A 200 -5.46 7.74 3.64
C THR A 200 -5.50 6.82 4.85
N ASP A 201 -4.35 6.60 5.49
CA ASP A 201 -4.22 5.77 6.68
C ASP A 201 -2.92 6.08 7.43
N TYR A 202 -2.69 5.37 8.53
CA TYR A 202 -1.52 5.55 9.38
C TYR A 202 -0.87 4.23 9.79
N LEU A 203 0.44 4.29 9.97
CA LEU A 203 1.24 3.23 10.58
C LEU A 203 2.07 3.81 11.72
N VAL A 204 1.93 3.19 12.89
CA VAL A 204 2.78 3.54 14.05
C VAL A 204 4.11 2.82 13.91
N LYS A 205 5.21 3.55 14.08
CA LYS A 205 6.56 2.99 14.07
C LYS A 205 6.80 2.19 15.38
N PRO A 206 7.45 1.01 15.33
CA PRO A 206 8.07 0.40 14.16
C PRO A 206 7.05 -0.22 13.19
N VAL A 207 7.22 0.05 11.89
CA VAL A 207 6.33 -0.50 10.86
C VAL A 207 6.64 -1.97 10.65
N GLU A 208 5.66 -2.83 10.91
CA GLU A 208 5.77 -4.28 10.70
C GLU A 208 5.31 -4.68 9.28
N SER A 209 5.92 -5.72 8.71
CA SER A 209 5.66 -6.16 7.32
C SER A 209 4.22 -6.65 7.09
N ASN A 210 3.61 -7.29 8.10
CA ASN A 210 2.21 -7.73 8.09
C ASN A 210 1.23 -6.54 8.06
N GLN A 211 1.47 -5.51 8.87
CA GLN A 211 0.65 -4.29 8.92
C GLN A 211 0.74 -3.53 7.61
N LEU A 212 1.96 -3.41 7.07
CA LEU A 212 2.21 -2.80 5.77
C LEU A 212 1.47 -3.54 4.65
N GLY A 213 1.59 -4.87 4.59
CA GLY A 213 0.88 -5.70 3.61
C GLY A 213 -0.65 -5.57 3.72
N ALA A 214 -1.19 -5.57 4.95
CA ALA A 214 -2.62 -5.42 5.18
C ALA A 214 -3.16 -4.06 4.70
N ILE A 215 -2.44 -2.97 4.98
CA ILE A 215 -2.83 -1.62 4.53
C ILE A 215 -2.73 -1.49 3.01
N LEU A 216 -1.65 -1.98 2.39
CA LEU A 216 -1.51 -1.91 0.93
C LEU A 216 -2.60 -2.72 0.21
N ASN A 217 -2.95 -3.89 0.74
CA ASN A 217 -4.08 -4.68 0.25
C ASN A 217 -5.42 -3.99 0.45
N LYS A 218 -5.65 -3.35 1.61
CA LYS A 218 -6.85 -2.55 1.90
C LYS A 218 -7.09 -1.45 0.87
N TYR A 219 -6.01 -0.85 0.35
CA TYR A 219 -6.08 0.19 -0.68
C TYR A 219 -5.79 -0.29 -2.10
N HIS A 220 -5.73 -1.62 -2.31
CA HIS A 220 -5.55 -2.25 -3.62
C HIS A 220 -4.34 -1.69 -4.39
N VAL A 221 -3.27 -1.36 -3.65
CA VAL A 221 -1.98 -1.01 -4.25
C VAL A 221 -1.45 -2.27 -4.93
N GLY A 222 -1.08 -2.23 -6.21
CA GLY A 222 -0.68 -3.45 -6.93
C GLY A 222 -1.76 -4.13 -7.76
N ASP A 223 -3.04 -3.84 -7.51
CA ASP A 223 -4.15 -4.49 -8.22
C ASP A 223 -4.49 -3.68 -9.49
N GLU A 224 -3.67 -3.83 -10.53
CA GLU A 224 -3.80 -3.06 -11.79
C GLU A 224 -5.08 -3.38 -12.56
N SER A 225 -5.63 -4.59 -12.41
CA SER A 225 -6.58 -5.13 -13.38
C SER A 225 -8.05 -5.06 -12.98
N GLN A 226 -8.40 -4.78 -11.72
CA GLN A 226 -9.81 -4.94 -11.29
C GLN A 226 -10.44 -3.79 -10.52
N ARG A 227 -9.72 -2.71 -10.17
CA ARG A 227 -10.32 -1.66 -9.33
C ARG A 227 -10.06 -0.21 -9.72
N LEU A 228 -9.46 0.06 -10.89
CA LEU A 228 -9.24 1.43 -11.34
C LEU A 228 -10.35 1.91 -12.29
N VAL A 229 -11.13 2.91 -11.87
CA VAL A 229 -12.15 3.57 -12.71
C VAL A 229 -11.68 4.97 -13.07
N MET A 230 -11.86 5.39 -14.32
CA MET A 230 -11.67 6.78 -14.73
C MET A 230 -13.03 7.46 -14.84
N VAL A 231 -13.15 8.66 -14.27
CA VAL A 231 -14.34 9.51 -14.36
C VAL A 231 -13.97 10.75 -15.18
N VAL A 232 -14.61 10.91 -16.33
CA VAL A 232 -14.43 12.04 -17.25
C VAL A 232 -15.71 12.86 -17.24
N GLU A 233 -15.66 14.00 -16.58
CA GLU A 233 -16.83 14.84 -16.26
C GLU A 233 -16.34 16.28 -16.09
N ASP A 234 -16.98 17.27 -16.71
CA ASP A 234 -16.58 18.68 -16.60
C ASP A 234 -17.08 19.34 -15.30
N ASP A 235 -18.30 19.00 -14.87
CA ASP A 235 -18.86 19.49 -13.61
C ASP A 235 -18.12 18.93 -12.39
N VAL A 236 -17.50 19.82 -11.63
CA VAL A 236 -16.68 19.47 -10.46
C VAL A 236 -17.51 18.75 -9.40
N ILE A 237 -18.76 19.15 -9.17
CA ILE A 237 -19.60 18.60 -8.10
C ILE A 237 -19.96 17.14 -8.43
N ASN A 238 -20.42 16.88 -9.66
CA ASN A 238 -20.74 15.55 -10.14
C ASN A 238 -19.50 14.66 -10.18
N ARG A 239 -18.37 15.18 -10.67
CA ARG A 239 -17.10 14.45 -10.73
C ARG A 239 -16.65 13.97 -9.35
N GLU A 240 -16.72 14.83 -8.34
CA GLU A 240 -16.38 14.45 -6.97
C GLU A 240 -17.41 13.51 -6.33
N LEU A 241 -18.71 13.70 -6.61
CA LEU A 241 -19.76 12.81 -6.10
C LEU A 241 -19.57 11.37 -6.61
N VAL A 242 -19.42 11.20 -7.92
CA VAL A 242 -19.19 9.90 -8.55
C VAL A 242 -17.89 9.29 -8.04
N ALA A 243 -16.80 10.06 -8.00
CA ALA A 243 -15.53 9.58 -7.46
C ALA A 243 -15.65 9.11 -6.00
N LYS A 244 -16.42 9.83 -5.17
CA LYS A 244 -16.64 9.46 -3.76
C LYS A 244 -17.40 8.15 -3.62
N ILE A 245 -18.45 7.94 -4.41
CA ILE A 245 -19.23 6.68 -4.40
C ILE A 245 -18.31 5.50 -4.71
N ILE A 246 -17.52 5.62 -5.77
CA ILE A 246 -16.63 4.57 -6.25
C ILE A 246 -15.53 4.27 -5.22
N LYS A 247 -14.91 5.31 -4.65
CA LYS A 247 -13.90 5.18 -3.60
C LYS A 247 -14.41 4.48 -2.33
N GLN A 248 -15.68 4.71 -1.97
CA GLN A 248 -16.28 4.06 -0.79
C GLN A 248 -16.40 2.55 -0.94
N GLU A 249 -16.50 2.04 -2.17
CA GLU A 249 -16.50 0.60 -2.46
C GLU A 249 -15.08 0.02 -2.62
N GLY A 250 -14.04 0.79 -2.28
CA GLY A 250 -12.64 0.37 -2.35
C GLY A 250 -12.03 0.43 -3.75
N TRP A 251 -12.67 1.13 -4.69
CA TRP A 251 -12.13 1.33 -6.03
C TRP A 251 -11.25 2.56 -6.08
N ARG A 252 -10.18 2.50 -6.88
CA ARG A 252 -9.34 3.66 -7.21
C ARG A 252 -10.02 4.46 -8.32
N VAL A 253 -9.93 5.77 -8.25
CA VAL A 253 -10.54 6.68 -9.23
C VAL A 253 -9.51 7.66 -9.76
N PHE A 254 -9.42 7.78 -11.09
CA PHE A 254 -8.82 8.96 -11.73
C PHE A 254 -9.91 9.88 -12.24
N LYS A 255 -9.69 11.17 -12.08
CA LYS A 255 -10.61 12.23 -12.51
C LYS A 255 -10.01 12.99 -13.67
N ALA A 256 -10.81 13.24 -14.69
CA ALA A 256 -10.48 14.12 -15.79
C ALA A 256 -11.63 15.10 -16.01
N GLU A 257 -11.30 16.36 -16.28
CA GLU A 257 -12.29 17.42 -16.49
C GLU A 257 -12.75 17.58 -17.94
N ASN A 258 -12.07 16.91 -18.88
CA ASN A 258 -12.46 16.84 -20.28
C ASN A 258 -11.80 15.65 -20.98
N GLY A 259 -12.15 15.41 -22.25
CA GLY A 259 -11.60 14.31 -23.04
C GLY A 259 -10.08 14.38 -23.22
N ARG A 260 -9.50 15.58 -23.37
CA ARG A 260 -8.05 15.75 -23.59
C ARG A 260 -7.25 15.31 -22.36
N VAL A 261 -7.63 15.80 -21.18
CA VAL A 261 -7.00 15.42 -19.91
C VAL A 261 -7.14 13.92 -19.66
N ALA A 262 -8.29 13.34 -20.02
CA ALA A 262 -8.48 11.89 -19.94
C ALA A 262 -7.50 11.12 -20.85
N LEU A 263 -7.33 11.56 -22.11
CA LEU A 263 -6.36 10.95 -23.04
C LEU A 263 -4.92 11.03 -22.49
N GLU A 264 -4.53 12.15 -21.88
CA GLU A 264 -3.20 12.30 -21.27
C GLU A 264 -2.99 11.31 -20.11
N HIS A 265 -4.00 11.11 -19.27
CA HIS A 265 -3.93 10.14 -18.17
C HIS A 265 -3.80 8.69 -18.65
N LEU A 266 -4.40 8.37 -19.80
CA LEU A 266 -4.45 7.02 -20.35
C LEU A 266 -3.11 6.53 -20.93
N GLU A 267 -2.16 7.44 -21.22
CA GLU A 267 -0.79 7.04 -21.57
C GLU A 267 -0.02 6.46 -20.37
N ASP A 268 -0.38 6.86 -19.14
CA ASP A 268 0.30 6.41 -17.93
C ASP A 268 -0.36 5.21 -17.26
N LYS A 269 -1.70 5.21 -17.15
CA LYS A 269 -2.46 4.15 -16.45
C LYS A 269 -3.70 3.75 -17.23
N LYS A 270 -3.91 2.44 -17.35
CA LYS A 270 -5.09 1.88 -18.00
C LYS A 270 -6.17 1.57 -16.95
N PRO A 271 -7.28 2.33 -16.91
CA PRO A 271 -8.40 1.98 -16.06
C PRO A 271 -9.11 0.72 -16.58
N ALA A 272 -9.74 0.00 -15.65
CA ALA A 272 -10.62 -1.12 -15.95
C ALA A 272 -11.97 -0.66 -16.53
N LEU A 273 -12.36 0.59 -16.29
CA LEU A 273 -13.60 1.20 -16.79
C LEU A 273 -13.47 2.72 -16.91
N ILE A 274 -14.10 3.30 -17.94
CA ILE A 274 -14.27 4.75 -18.07
C ILE A 274 -15.74 5.10 -17.92
N LEU A 275 -16.05 6.01 -17.00
CA LEU A 275 -17.33 6.70 -16.88
C LEU A 275 -17.19 8.07 -17.56
N LEU A 276 -18.04 8.35 -18.53
CA LEU A 276 -17.85 9.46 -19.47
C LEU A 276 -19.11 10.33 -19.58
N ASP A 277 -18.99 11.63 -19.33
CA ASP A 277 -19.97 12.58 -19.86
C ASP A 277 -19.69 12.90 -21.33
N LEU A 278 -20.73 13.25 -22.07
CA LEU A 278 -20.65 13.58 -23.49
C LEU A 278 -20.44 15.06 -23.74
N LEU A 279 -21.03 15.94 -22.93
CA LEU A 279 -21.01 17.38 -23.17
C LEU A 279 -19.99 18.02 -22.25
N MET A 280 -18.78 18.21 -22.76
CA MET A 280 -17.66 18.79 -22.02
C MET A 280 -16.90 19.80 -22.89
N PRO A 281 -16.26 20.83 -22.30
CA PRO A 281 -15.44 21.78 -23.05
C PRO A 281 -14.13 21.14 -23.55
N GLU A 282 -13.47 21.83 -24.48
CA GLU A 282 -12.20 21.46 -25.13
C GLU A 282 -12.20 20.19 -25.99
N MET A 283 -12.64 19.06 -25.43
CA MET A 283 -12.84 17.80 -26.14
C MET A 283 -14.05 17.11 -25.52
N ASP A 284 -15.08 16.91 -26.35
CA ASP A 284 -16.33 16.29 -25.93
C ASP A 284 -16.19 14.76 -25.84
N GLY A 285 -17.20 14.09 -25.27
CA GLY A 285 -17.15 12.64 -25.08
C GLY A 285 -17.23 11.84 -26.39
N PHE A 286 -17.83 12.39 -27.44
CA PHE A 286 -17.88 11.71 -28.74
C PHE A 286 -16.50 11.70 -29.40
N GLU A 287 -15.82 12.84 -29.40
CA GLU A 287 -14.45 12.99 -29.87
C GLU A 287 -13.50 12.12 -29.06
N PHE A 288 -13.62 12.13 -27.73
CA PHE A 288 -12.83 11.29 -26.84
C PHE A 288 -12.95 9.79 -27.19
N VAL A 289 -14.17 9.27 -27.33
CA VAL A 289 -14.42 7.86 -27.67
C VAL A 289 -13.83 7.52 -29.04
N ALA A 290 -13.95 8.41 -30.02
CA ALA A 290 -13.36 8.19 -31.33
C ALA A 290 -11.83 8.05 -31.26
N HIS A 291 -11.15 8.91 -30.48
CA HIS A 291 -9.70 8.82 -30.28
C HIS A 291 -9.29 7.58 -29.48
N LEU A 292 -10.00 7.27 -28.39
CA LEU A 292 -9.79 6.08 -27.56
C LEU A 292 -9.80 4.79 -28.40
N ARG A 293 -10.77 4.68 -29.32
CA ARG A 293 -11.00 3.47 -30.12
C ARG A 293 -10.01 3.31 -31.28
N GLN A 294 -9.41 4.41 -31.74
CA GLN A 294 -8.36 4.39 -32.76
C GLN A 294 -7.02 3.88 -32.23
N ASN A 295 -6.78 3.93 -30.91
CA ASN A 295 -5.48 3.59 -30.35
C ASN A 295 -5.43 2.15 -29.79
N PRO A 296 -4.56 1.27 -30.33
CA PRO A 296 -4.51 -0.15 -29.96
C PRO A 296 -4.27 -0.42 -28.47
N LYS A 297 -3.61 0.49 -27.72
CA LYS A 297 -3.27 0.25 -26.31
C LYS A 297 -4.49 0.20 -25.39
N TRP A 298 -5.60 0.83 -25.77
CA TRP A 298 -6.71 1.23 -24.90
C TRP A 298 -8.08 1.20 -25.61
N ARG A 299 -8.12 0.87 -26.91
CA ARG A 299 -9.36 0.65 -27.66
C ARG A 299 -10.33 -0.36 -27.04
N ASN A 300 -9.85 -1.26 -26.18
CA ASN A 300 -10.66 -2.29 -25.53
C ASN A 300 -11.16 -1.89 -24.14
N ILE A 301 -10.81 -0.70 -23.63
CA ILE A 301 -11.30 -0.25 -22.32
C ILE A 301 -12.81 -0.02 -22.41
N PRO A 302 -13.63 -0.64 -21.54
CA PRO A 302 -15.07 -0.44 -21.55
C PRO A 302 -15.39 1.02 -21.18
N VAL A 303 -16.36 1.59 -21.90
CA VAL A 303 -16.83 2.97 -21.68
C VAL A 303 -18.32 2.92 -21.36
N VAL A 304 -18.68 3.54 -20.25
CA VAL A 304 -20.07 3.77 -19.85
C VAL A 304 -20.32 5.26 -19.90
N VAL A 305 -21.35 5.66 -20.64
CA VAL A 305 -21.73 7.05 -20.76
C VAL A 305 -22.69 7.44 -19.64
N LEU A 306 -22.37 8.50 -18.91
CA LEU A 306 -23.22 9.14 -17.91
C LEU A 306 -23.54 10.55 -18.40
N THR A 307 -24.71 10.76 -19.00
CA THR A 307 -25.08 12.10 -19.52
C THR A 307 -26.41 12.59 -18.96
N SER A 308 -26.56 13.89 -18.73
CA SER A 308 -27.84 14.52 -18.37
C SER A 308 -28.74 14.73 -19.58
N THR A 309 -28.22 14.57 -20.80
CA THR A 309 -28.96 14.90 -22.02
C THR A 309 -29.60 13.69 -22.68
N LYS A 310 -30.82 13.88 -23.20
CA LYS A 310 -31.47 12.87 -24.04
C LYS A 310 -30.77 12.83 -25.39
N LEU A 311 -30.13 11.70 -25.68
CA LEU A 311 -29.45 11.51 -26.95
C LEU A 311 -30.45 11.39 -28.10
N SER A 312 -30.13 12.05 -29.21
CA SER A 312 -30.84 11.86 -30.47
C SER A 312 -30.55 10.46 -31.04
N THR A 313 -31.37 9.98 -31.97
CA THR A 313 -31.12 8.73 -32.70
C THR A 313 -29.78 8.76 -33.44
N ALA A 314 -29.37 9.93 -33.94
CA ALA A 314 -28.09 10.11 -34.60
C ALA A 314 -26.92 9.96 -33.61
N ASP A 315 -27.04 10.53 -32.41
CA ASP A 315 -26.01 10.42 -31.37
C ASP A 315 -25.89 9.00 -30.82
N GLN A 316 -27.02 8.31 -30.65
CA GLN A 316 -27.03 6.89 -30.27
C GLN A 316 -26.31 6.04 -31.33
N ALA A 317 -26.58 6.27 -32.61
CA ALA A 317 -25.91 5.57 -33.70
C ALA A 317 -24.40 5.85 -33.72
N ARG A 318 -23.96 7.08 -33.38
CA ARG A 318 -22.52 7.43 -33.28
C ARG A 318 -21.80 6.69 -32.15
N LEU A 319 -22.50 6.37 -31.06
CA LEU A 319 -21.94 5.67 -29.90
C LEU A 319 -22.09 4.14 -30.00
N GLN A 320 -22.96 3.66 -30.87
CA GLN A 320 -23.24 2.23 -31.03
C GLN A 320 -21.98 1.47 -31.44
N GLY A 321 -21.65 0.43 -30.68
CA GLY A 321 -20.43 -0.38 -30.88
C GLY A 321 -19.14 0.24 -30.32
N TYR A 322 -19.21 1.47 -29.79
CA TYR A 322 -18.08 2.13 -29.15
C TYR A 322 -18.23 2.26 -27.63
N VAL A 323 -19.45 2.16 -27.08
CA VAL A 323 -19.71 2.22 -25.63
C VAL A 323 -20.53 1.01 -25.19
N GLU A 324 -20.33 0.58 -23.94
CA GLU A 324 -20.99 -0.60 -23.38
C GLU A 324 -22.43 -0.29 -22.95
N THR A 325 -22.63 0.88 -22.34
CA THR A 325 -23.94 1.28 -21.85
C THR A 325 -24.03 2.79 -21.75
N ILE A 326 -25.26 3.32 -21.91
CA ILE A 326 -25.57 4.73 -21.79
C ILE A 326 -26.61 4.89 -20.68
N PHE A 327 -26.30 5.75 -19.69
CA PHE A 327 -27.18 6.10 -18.57
C PHE A 327 -27.49 7.58 -18.56
N GLN A 328 -28.74 7.89 -18.19
CA GLN A 328 -29.17 9.25 -17.92
C GLN A 328 -28.98 9.59 -16.44
N LYS A 329 -28.33 10.73 -16.17
CA LYS A 329 -28.00 11.21 -14.80
C LYS A 329 -29.21 11.30 -13.86
N GLU A 330 -30.40 11.53 -14.40
CA GLU A 330 -31.66 11.60 -13.64
C GLU A 330 -32.21 10.23 -13.20
N SER A 331 -31.62 9.13 -13.67
CA SER A 331 -32.21 7.79 -13.59
C SER A 331 -31.39 6.76 -12.81
N TYR A 332 -30.25 7.11 -12.23
CA TYR A 332 -29.46 6.18 -11.41
C TYR A 332 -29.33 6.66 -9.97
N ASN A 333 -29.50 5.73 -9.03
CA ASN A 333 -29.11 5.91 -7.63
C ASN A 333 -27.68 5.39 -7.41
N ARG A 334 -27.18 5.47 -6.17
CA ARG A 334 -25.85 4.97 -5.80
C ARG A 334 -25.67 3.49 -6.15
N ASP A 335 -26.65 2.66 -5.83
CA ASP A 335 -26.57 1.21 -5.96
C ASP A 335 -26.58 0.80 -7.45
N ASP A 336 -27.39 1.47 -8.26
CA ASP A 336 -27.45 1.26 -9.72
C ASP A 336 -26.08 1.51 -10.38
N LEU A 337 -25.40 2.60 -9.97
CA LEU A 337 -24.08 2.95 -10.47
C LEU A 337 -23.03 1.90 -10.06
N LEU A 338 -23.11 1.38 -8.84
CA LEU A 338 -22.16 0.39 -8.34
C LEU A 338 -22.35 -0.97 -9.01
N GLU A 339 -23.59 -1.43 -9.15
CA GLU A 339 -23.92 -2.66 -9.86
C GLU A 339 -23.42 -2.60 -11.31
N LEU A 340 -23.59 -1.45 -11.95
CA LEU A 340 -23.09 -1.20 -13.30
C LEU A 340 -21.57 -1.32 -13.40
N ILE A 341 -20.83 -0.65 -12.51
CA ILE A 341 -19.37 -0.69 -12.49
C ILE A 341 -18.88 -2.13 -12.31
N GLN A 342 -19.43 -2.84 -11.31
CA GLN A 342 -19.07 -4.23 -11.03
C GLN A 342 -19.34 -5.14 -12.23
N LYS A 343 -20.50 -5.02 -12.86
CA LYS A 343 -20.88 -5.81 -14.03
C LYS A 343 -19.94 -5.58 -15.21
N GLN A 344 -19.63 -4.32 -15.51
CA GLN A 344 -18.80 -3.97 -16.67
C GLN A 344 -17.34 -4.38 -16.48
N VAL A 345 -16.80 -4.18 -15.27
CA VAL A 345 -15.43 -4.59 -14.96
C VAL A 345 -15.30 -6.12 -14.98
N ALA A 346 -16.28 -6.86 -14.45
CA ALA A 346 -16.28 -8.32 -14.51
C ALA A 346 -16.33 -8.84 -15.96
N THR A 347 -17.15 -8.22 -16.82
CA THR A 347 -17.28 -8.59 -18.23
C THR A 347 -16.00 -8.31 -19.01
N ALA A 348 -15.36 -7.17 -18.75
CA ALA A 348 -14.09 -6.81 -19.37
C ALA A 348 -12.95 -7.74 -18.93
N ALA A 349 -12.89 -8.12 -17.65
CA ALA A 349 -11.90 -9.06 -17.14
C ALA A 349 -12.02 -10.45 -17.78
N GLN A 350 -13.25 -10.96 -17.95
CA GLN A 350 -13.50 -12.23 -18.63
C GLN A 350 -13.09 -12.19 -20.12
N SER A 351 -13.43 -11.09 -20.81
CA SER A 351 -13.09 -10.91 -22.23
C SER A 351 -11.57 -10.83 -22.45
N HIS A 352 -10.86 -10.15 -21.55
CA HIS A 352 -9.40 -10.03 -21.59
C HIS A 352 -8.74 -11.40 -21.36
N LEU A 353 -9.16 -12.13 -20.32
CA LEU A 353 -8.64 -13.46 -20.02
C LEU A 353 -8.85 -14.42 -21.20
N GLN A 354 -10.01 -14.37 -21.84
CA GLN A 354 -10.31 -15.21 -22.99
C GLN A 354 -9.42 -14.87 -24.21
N GLN A 355 -9.19 -13.58 -24.50
CA GLN A 355 -8.26 -13.16 -25.55
C GLN A 355 -6.80 -13.58 -25.26
N GLU A 356 -6.35 -13.50 -24.01
CA GLU A 356 -5.00 -13.96 -23.64
C GLU A 356 -4.83 -15.47 -23.77
N LEU A 357 -5.85 -16.23 -23.38
CA LEU A 357 -5.86 -17.69 -23.51
C LEU A 357 -5.87 -18.11 -24.98
N GLU A 358 -6.68 -17.47 -25.82
CA GLU A 358 -6.72 -17.68 -27.26
C GLU A 358 -5.38 -17.33 -27.93
N ASN A 359 -4.77 -16.19 -27.56
CA ASN A 359 -3.45 -15.79 -28.06
C ASN A 359 -2.31 -16.74 -27.64
N LYS A 360 -2.47 -17.45 -26.52
CA LYS A 360 -1.55 -18.50 -26.04
C LYS A 360 -1.88 -19.90 -26.58
N GLY A 361 -2.86 -20.02 -27.49
CA GLY A 361 -3.26 -21.29 -28.10
C GLY A 361 -4.03 -22.22 -27.17
N TRP A 362 -4.58 -21.71 -26.07
CA TRP A 362 -5.37 -22.46 -25.08
C TRP A 362 -6.85 -22.22 -25.30
N THR A 363 -7.58 -23.24 -25.75
CA THR A 363 -9.05 -23.21 -25.78
C THR A 363 -9.59 -23.69 -24.44
N ILE A 364 -10.42 -22.86 -23.78
CA ILE A 364 -11.16 -23.27 -22.58
C ILE A 364 -12.06 -24.45 -22.97
N PRO A 365 -11.94 -25.64 -22.35
CA PRO A 365 -12.85 -26.74 -22.62
C PRO A 365 -14.26 -26.28 -22.26
N ALA A 366 -15.20 -26.39 -23.20
CA ALA A 366 -16.60 -26.08 -22.92
C ALA A 366 -17.06 -26.93 -21.74
N LEU A 367 -17.48 -26.27 -20.64
CA LEU A 367 -18.11 -26.97 -19.52
C LEU A 367 -19.31 -27.74 -20.07
N PRO A 368 -19.45 -29.05 -19.77
CA PRO A 368 -20.58 -29.83 -20.25
C PRO A 368 -21.86 -29.19 -19.71
N LYS A 369 -22.80 -28.89 -20.62
CA LYS A 369 -24.05 -28.15 -20.36
C LYS A 369 -25.01 -28.78 -19.34
N ASN A 370 -24.64 -29.86 -18.66
CA ASN A 370 -25.51 -30.56 -17.72
C ASN A 370 -24.73 -30.96 -16.46
N VAL A 371 -24.69 -30.07 -15.46
CA VAL A 371 -24.72 -30.49 -14.05
C VAL A 371 -25.65 -29.52 -13.34
N VAL A 372 -26.81 -30.05 -12.96
CA VAL A 372 -27.89 -29.41 -12.19
C VAL A 372 -27.46 -29.25 -10.74
#